data_AF-A0A7V9IWD4-F1
#
_entry.id   AF-A0A7V9IWD4-F1
#
_cell.length_a   1.000
_cell.length_b   1.000
_cell.length_c   1.000
_cell.angle_alpha   90.00
_cell.angle_beta   90.00
_cell.angle_gamma   90.00
#
_symmetry.space_group_name_H-M   'P 1'
#
loop_
_entity.id
_entity.type
_entity.pdbx_description
1 polymer ?
#
loop_
_entity_poly.entity_id
_entity_poly.type
_entity_poly.pdbx_seq_one_letter_code
_entity_poly.pdbx_strand_id
1 'polypeptide(L)' 'MGLSLSTTEVALALGAGIAGAGYIAFILLPAWHAYGRLWERIAAGFLTLFILATLLGMGAGLGFAIVWSYDRYA' A
#
# COMPACT_ATOMS: atom_id res chain seq x y z
N MET A 1 22.08 20.22 0.47
CA MET A 1 21.67 19.30 1.56
C MET A 1 21.56 17.91 0.98
N GLY A 2 22.43 16.98 1.37
CA GLY A 2 22.29 15.57 0.98
C GLY A 2 21.30 14.88 1.91
N LEU A 3 20.42 14.05 1.37
CA LEU A 3 19.53 13.20 2.16
C LEU A 3 20.36 12.07 2.81
N SER A 4 20.57 12.15 4.13
CA SER A 4 21.20 11.07 4.90
C SER A 4 20.12 10.08 5.37
N LEU A 5 19.79 9.11 4.51
CA LEU A 5 18.81 8.07 4.83
C LEU A 5 19.51 6.83 5.40
N SER A 6 18.99 6.30 6.50
CA SER A 6 19.33 4.99 7.03
C SER A 6 18.83 3.88 6.10
N THR A 7 19.43 2.68 6.20
CA THR A 7 18.99 1.50 5.44
C THR A 7 17.51 1.19 5.67
N THR A 8 17.02 1.36 6.90
CA THR A 8 15.61 1.16 7.23
C THR A 8 14.72 2.16 6.50
N GLU A 9 15.08 3.45 6.47
CA GLU A 9 14.32 4.46 5.74
C GLU A 9 14.30 4.19 4.23
N VAL A 10 15.43 3.74 3.66
CA VAL A 10 15.49 3.33 2.25
C VAL A 10 14.58 2.14 1.98
N ALA A 11 14.61 1.12 2.85
CA ALA A 11 13.76 -0.06 2.70
C ALA A 11 12.26 0.30 2.79
N LEU A 12 11.89 1.15 3.75
CA LEU A 12 10.52 1.64 3.89
C LEU A 12 10.07 2.46 2.68
N ALA A 13 10.93 3.36 2.19
CA ALA A 13 10.63 4.19 1.02
C ALA A 13 10.43 3.35 -0.24
N LEU A 14 11.30 2.38 -0.49
CA LEU A 14 11.17 1.47 -1.64
C LEU A 14 9.94 0.57 -1.50
N GLY A 15 9.71 -0.01 -0.31
CA GLY A 15 8.53 -0.84 -0.05
C GLY A 15 7.22 -0.08 -0.26
N ALA A 16 7.13 1.14 0.28
CA ALA A 16 5.98 2.02 0.09
C ALA A 16 5.82 2.42 -1.39
N GLY A 17 6.91 2.74 -2.08
CA GLY A 17 6.91 3.09 -3.50
C GLY A 17 6.40 1.95 -4.38
N ILE A 18 6.89 0.72 -4.15
CA ILE A 18 6.47 -0.47 -4.90
C ILE A 18 4.99 -0.79 -4.61
N ALA A 19 4.58 -0.78 -3.35
CA ALA A 19 3.19 -1.04 -2.96
C ALA A 19 2.23 0.01 -3.56
N GLY A 20 2.59 1.30 -3.49
CA GLY A 20 1.82 2.40 -4.06
C GLY A 20 1.74 2.31 -5.59
N ALA A 21 2.85 2.03 -6.26
CA ALA A 21 2.87 1.81 -7.71
C ALA A 21 1.99 0.63 -8.12
N GLY A 22 2.04 -0.48 -7.38
CA GLY A 22 1.17 -1.64 -7.60
C GLY A 22 -0.30 -1.32 -7.41
N TYR A 23 -0.66 -0.59 -6.36
CA TYR A 23 -2.03 -0.11 -6.14
C TYR A 23 -2.53 0.75 -7.31
N ILE A 24 -1.71 1.70 -7.78
CA ILE A 24 -2.07 2.55 -8.91
C ILE A 24 -2.25 1.72 -10.18
N ALA A 25 -1.25 0.90 -10.52
CA ALA A 25 -1.21 0.14 -11.77
C ALA A 25 -2.30 -0.94 -11.86
N PHE A 26 -2.50 -1.71 -10.79
CA PHE A 26 -3.32 -2.92 -10.82
C PHE A 26 -4.71 -2.76 -10.22
N ILE A 27 -4.98 -1.66 -9.51
CA ILE A 27 -6.27 -1.46 -8.83
C ILE A 27 -6.91 -0.14 -9.28
N LEU A 28 -6.24 1.00 -9.06
CA LEU A 28 -6.86 2.31 -9.31
C LEU A 28 -7.05 2.60 -10.81
N LEU A 29 -6.02 2.42 -11.63
CA LEU A 29 -6.11 2.65 -13.08
C LEU A 29 -7.19 1.81 -13.76
N PRO A 30 -7.28 0.48 -13.54
CA PRO A 30 -8.35 -0.31 -14.15
C PRO A 30 -9.73 0.08 -13.64
N ALA A 31 -9.89 0.39 -12.34
CA ALA A 31 -11.15 0.90 -11.81
C ALA A 31 -11.57 2.24 -12.45
N TRP A 32 -10.61 3.12 -12.70
CA TRP A 32 -10.85 4.41 -13.35
C TRP A 32 -11.27 4.28 -14.82
N HIS A 33 -10.71 3.29 -15.53
CA HIS A 33 -11.00 3.04 -16.94
C HIS A 33 -12.29 2.23 -17.17
N ALA A 34 -12.83 1.58 -16.13
CA ALA A 34 -14.04 0.77 -16.23
C ALA A 34 -15.33 1.56 -16.48
N TYR A 35 -15.34 2.86 -16.13
CA TYR A 35 -16.56 3.69 -16.18
C TYR A 35 -16.47 4.84 -17.17
N GLY A 36 -17.62 5.20 -17.76
CA GLY A 36 -17.72 6.30 -18.72
C GLY A 36 -17.90 7.67 -18.06
N ARG A 37 -18.69 7.74 -16.98
CA ARG A 37 -19.02 9.03 -16.32
C ARG A 37 -18.01 9.36 -15.22
N LEU A 38 -17.66 10.64 -15.09
CA LEU A 38 -16.68 11.09 -14.11
C LEU A 38 -17.07 10.76 -12.66
N TRP A 39 -18.33 10.93 -12.29
CA TRP A 39 -18.81 10.62 -10.94
C TRP A 39 -18.70 9.14 -10.60
N GLU A 40 -18.92 8.24 -11.57
CA GLU A 40 -18.74 6.80 -11.40
C GLU A 40 -17.25 6.45 -11.20
N ARG A 41 -16.36 7.11 -11.96
CA ARG A 41 -14.89 6.94 -11.78
C ARG A 41 -14.42 7.38 -10.42
N ILE A 42 -14.91 8.51 -9.92
CA ILE A 42 -14.56 9.02 -8.58
C ILE A 42 -15.07 8.05 -7.50
N ALA A 43 -16.32 7.59 -7.61
CA ALA A 43 -16.89 6.63 -6.66
C ALA A 43 -16.13 5.29 -6.69
N ALA A 44 -15.80 4.78 -7.87
CA ALA A 44 -15.01 3.57 -8.05
C ALA A 44 -13.59 3.74 -7.47
N GLY A 45 -12.93 4.85 -7.77
CA GLY A 45 -11.62 5.19 -7.20
C GLY A 45 -11.65 5.28 -5.68
N PHE A 46 -12.68 5.89 -5.10
CA PHE A 46 -12.88 5.93 -3.65
C PHE A 46 -13.04 4.51 -3.06
N LEU A 47 -13.82 3.64 -3.70
CA LEU A 47 -13.98 2.24 -3.29
C LEU A 47 -12.65 1.47 -3.30
N THR A 48 -11.72 1.78 -4.20
CA THR A 48 -10.39 1.12 -4.20
C THR A 48 -9.57 1.41 -2.95
N LEU A 49 -9.83 2.50 -2.22
CA LEU A 49 -9.16 2.80 -0.95
C LEU A 49 -9.43 1.74 0.12
N PHE A 50 -10.59 1.08 0.09
CA PHE A 50 -10.88 -0.05 0.97
C PHE A 50 -9.90 -1.21 0.74
N ILE A 51 -9.57 -1.49 -0.52
CA ILE A 51 -8.59 -2.52 -0.89
C ILE A 51 -7.20 -2.11 -0.39
N LEU A 52 -6.80 -0.85 -0.62
CA LEU A 52 -5.53 -0.33 -0.13
C LEU A 52 -5.41 -0.43 1.40
N ALA A 53 -6.44 0.02 2.12
CA ALA A 53 -6.50 -0.08 3.58
C ALA A 53 -6.43 -1.53 4.06
N THR A 54 -7.08 -2.46 3.37
CA THR A 54 -7.04 -3.90 3.68
C THR A 54 -5.63 -4.47 3.48
N LEU A 55 -4.98 -4.15 2.37
CA LEU A 55 -3.61 -4.60 2.08
C LEU A 55 -2.61 -4.05 3.09
N LEU A 56 -2.72 -2.77 3.44
CA LEU A 56 -1.87 -2.14 4.46
C LEU A 56 -2.14 -2.73 5.85
N GLY A 57 -3.40 -2.89 6.23
CA GLY A 57 -3.80 -3.45 7.52
C GLY A 57 -3.37 -4.90 7.69
N MET A 58 -3.58 -5.75 6.67
CA MET A 58 -3.09 -7.13 6.70
C MET A 58 -1.56 -7.20 6.67
N GLY A 59 -0.90 -6.41 5.81
CA GLY A 59 0.56 -6.39 5.73
C GLY A 59 1.22 -5.97 7.05
N ALA A 60 0.74 -4.88 7.64
CA ALA A 60 1.22 -4.39 8.94
C ALA A 60 0.87 -5.37 10.07
N GLY A 61 -0.36 -5.90 10.09
CA GLY A 61 -0.80 -6.84 11.12
C GLY A 61 -0.03 -8.16 11.10
N LEU A 62 0.17 -8.74 9.92
CA LEU A 62 0.97 -9.96 9.75
C LEU A 62 2.45 -9.70 10.06
N GLY A 63 3.01 -8.61 9.55
CA GLY A 63 4.40 -8.22 9.86
C GLY A 63 4.63 -8.05 11.36
N PHE A 64 3.72 -7.37 12.04
CA PHE A 64 3.74 -7.21 13.49
C PHE A 64 3.62 -8.56 14.21
N ALA A 65 2.68 -9.41 13.82
CA ALA A 65 2.49 -10.72 14.43
C ALA A 65 3.73 -11.60 14.33
N ILE A 66 4.43 -11.55 13.18
CA ILE A 66 5.68 -12.28 12.97
C ILE A 66 6.77 -11.75 13.92
N VAL A 67 6.99 -10.44 13.95
CA VAL A 67 8.00 -9.83 14.84
C VAL A 67 7.71 -10.14 16.30
N TRP A 68 6.46 -10.01 16.72
CA TRP A 68 6.03 -10.34 18.08
C TRP A 68 6.24 -11.81 18.43
N SER A 69 6.01 -12.72 17.49
CA SER A 69 6.27 -14.14 17.68
C SER A 69 7.77 -14.41 17.87
N TYR A 70 8.65 -13.82 17.06
CA TYR A 70 10.09 -13.98 17.22
C TYR A 70 10.58 -13.41 18.55
N ASP A 71 10.16 -12.20 18.91
CA ASP A 71 10.53 -11.56 20.18
C ASP A 71 10.12 -12.39 21.41
N ARG A 72 8.99 -13.10 21.33
CA ARG A 72 8.47 -13.89 22.44
C ARG A 72 9.07 -15.29 22.56
N TYR A 73 9.50 -15.90 21.45
CA TYR A 73 9.83 -17.33 21.40
C TYR A 73 11.24 -17.67 20.91
N ALA A 74 11.98 -16.71 20.36
CA ALA A 74 13.37 -16.87 19.90
C ALA A 74 14.36 -16.25 20.89
#